data_AF-A0A6N2RMI3-F1
#
_entry.id   AF-A0A6N2RMI3-F1
#
_cell.length_a   1.000
_cell.length_b   1.000
_cell.length_c   1.000
_cell.angle_alpha   90.00
_cell.angle_beta   90.00
_cell.angle_gamma   90.00
#
_symmetry.space_group_name_H-M   'P 1'
#
loop_
_entity.id
_entity.type
_entity.pdbx_description
1 polymer ?
#
loop_
_entity_poly.entity_id
_entity_poly.type
_entity_poly.pdbx_seq_one_letter_code
_entity_poly.pdbx_strand_id
1 'polypeptide(L)'
;MTKYISLFGATTTDTQVQVVKKNQVIIGIGAGASRKRYVVYKVEHTARGYVYHMVNTETKEISQTDILRPLSQTFGIGRYYDDVNPEFMDAFEVALLVRQAEEQATAQAIAAAKEKAEHDRIAEIGAQRLRRIMPEGVQGVIIAELNETEYTDPSYECSTTRSVRTVILGFSATSRNGFGELRKAAANFPQTAHLSEYDPKNEHRYPVFTLGKSPKYGWSVCKLTHYTREGYIDRLAYIAGNEENICLPEPKDEKRAERTETSVQGGFIIVDYSEKAIVVFGDTKPVKDALHALGGRFNARLTHDGQKRAGWIFQKTKEDEVRRLLGKDE
;
A
#
# COMPACT_ATOMS: atom_id res chain seq x y z
N MET A 1 23.11 -39.76 9.69
CA MET A 1 23.53 -39.73 8.28
C MET A 1 22.61 -38.76 7.54
N THR A 2 23.11 -37.61 7.11
CA THR A 2 22.33 -36.64 6.33
C THR A 2 22.64 -36.86 4.85
N LYS A 3 21.78 -37.61 4.16
CA LYS A 3 21.85 -37.82 2.71
C LYS A 3 20.74 -37.03 2.04
N TYR A 4 21.10 -36.20 1.07
CA TYR A 4 20.11 -35.52 0.24
C TYR A 4 19.82 -36.37 -1.00
N ILE A 5 18.56 -36.69 -1.23
CA ILE A 5 18.11 -37.42 -2.42
C ILE A 5 17.46 -36.41 -3.36
N SER A 6 18.00 -36.28 -4.57
CA SER A 6 17.39 -35.46 -5.61
C SER A 6 16.17 -36.17 -6.17
N LEU A 7 14.98 -35.57 -5.97
CA LEU A 7 13.71 -36.12 -6.46
C LEU A 7 13.61 -36.17 -8.00
N PHE A 8 14.37 -35.33 -8.69
CA PHE A 8 14.32 -35.20 -10.15
C PHE A 8 15.56 -35.75 -10.87
N GLY A 9 16.70 -35.80 -10.17
CA GLY A 9 17.96 -36.26 -10.75
C GLY A 9 18.38 -37.67 -10.32
N ALA A 10 17.62 -38.33 -9.44
CA ALA A 10 17.94 -39.63 -8.85
C ALA A 10 19.37 -39.75 -8.27
N THR A 11 19.99 -38.61 -7.95
CA THR A 11 21.34 -38.53 -7.36
C THR A 11 21.23 -38.39 -5.84
N THR A 12 22.13 -39.05 -5.12
CA THR A 12 22.25 -38.94 -3.67
C THR A 12 23.52 -38.16 -3.34
N THR A 13 23.41 -37.07 -2.59
CA THR A 13 24.55 -36.33 -2.04
C THR A 13 24.75 -36.74 -0.59
N ASP A 14 25.90 -37.34 -0.29
CA ASP A 14 26.30 -37.66 1.09
C ASP A 14 27.13 -36.52 1.67
N THR A 15 26.53 -35.75 2.58
CA THR A 15 27.19 -34.62 3.23
C THR A 15 28.31 -35.04 4.17
N GLN A 16 28.38 -36.31 4.57
CA GLN A 16 29.42 -36.83 5.47
C GLN A 16 30.72 -37.12 4.73
N VAL A 17 30.71 -37.10 3.40
CA VAL A 17 31.90 -37.33 2.57
C VAL A 17 32.42 -36.00 2.06
N GLN A 18 33.69 -35.71 2.32
CA GLN A 18 34.34 -34.56 1.72
C GLN A 18 34.60 -34.82 0.24
N VAL A 19 33.99 -34.01 -0.63
CA VAL A 19 34.12 -34.14 -2.10
C VAL A 19 35.01 -33.06 -2.71
N VAL A 20 35.23 -31.95 -2.00
CA VAL A 20 36.01 -30.80 -2.48
C VAL A 20 37.04 -30.36 -1.45
N LYS A 21 38.20 -29.91 -1.92
CA LYS A 21 39.30 -29.42 -1.08
C LYS A 21 39.34 -27.89 -1.04
N LYS A 22 40.07 -27.36 -0.05
CA LYS A 22 40.39 -25.93 0.01
C LYS A 22 41.15 -25.51 -1.25
N ASN A 23 40.88 -24.29 -1.71
CA ASN A 23 41.37 -23.65 -2.94
C ASN A 23 40.92 -24.29 -4.26
N GLN A 24 40.04 -25.29 -4.22
CA GLN A 24 39.49 -25.90 -5.44
C GLN A 24 38.41 -25.01 -6.05
N VAL A 25 38.42 -24.91 -7.37
CA VAL A 25 37.41 -24.19 -8.15
C VAL A 25 36.20 -25.09 -8.40
N ILE A 26 35.00 -24.52 -8.26
CA ILE A 26 33.73 -25.17 -8.56
C ILE A 26 32.89 -24.29 -9.50
N ILE A 27 31.91 -24.91 -10.14
CA ILE A 27 31.03 -24.30 -11.14
C ILE A 27 29.61 -24.22 -10.59
N GLY A 28 29.05 -23.01 -10.54
CA GLY A 28 27.62 -22.80 -10.33
C GLY A 28 26.90 -22.67 -11.66
N ILE A 29 25.83 -23.45 -11.85
CA ILE A 29 24.92 -23.34 -12.99
C ILE A 29 23.62 -22.73 -12.48
N GLY A 30 23.26 -21.55 -12.98
CA GLY A 30 22.05 -20.81 -12.65
C GLY A 30 20.97 -20.87 -13.73
N ALA A 31 19.94 -20.03 -13.59
CA ALA A 31 18.89 -19.87 -14.59
C ALA A 31 19.49 -19.47 -15.96
N GLY A 32 18.86 -19.93 -17.05
CA GLY A 32 19.34 -19.68 -18.41
C GLY A 32 20.68 -20.35 -18.74
N ALA A 33 21.06 -21.41 -18.00
CA ALA A 33 22.37 -22.06 -18.10
C ALA A 33 23.58 -21.13 -17.85
N SER A 34 23.36 -20.04 -17.10
CA SER A 34 24.44 -19.13 -16.68
C SER A 34 25.47 -19.87 -15.85
N ARG A 35 26.74 -19.74 -16.21
CA ARG A 35 27.87 -20.37 -15.50
C ARG A 35 28.60 -19.33 -14.68
N LYS A 36 28.81 -19.61 -13.40
CA LYS A 36 29.56 -18.80 -12.46
C LYS A 36 30.67 -19.65 -11.83
N ARG A 37 31.86 -19.07 -11.65
CA ARG A 37 32.99 -19.76 -11.02
C ARG A 37 33.14 -19.33 -9.57
N TYR A 38 33.46 -20.28 -8.71
CA TYR A 38 33.68 -20.04 -7.29
C TYR A 38 34.92 -20.80 -6.85
N VAL A 39 35.63 -20.27 -5.86
CA VAL A 39 36.72 -20.98 -5.20
C VAL A 39 36.36 -21.27 -3.75
N VAL A 40 36.59 -22.50 -3.31
CA VAL A 40 36.33 -22.93 -1.93
C VAL A 40 37.48 -22.48 -1.04
N TYR A 41 37.27 -21.47 -0.20
CA TYR A 41 38.33 -20.92 0.66
C TYR A 41 38.34 -21.53 2.07
N LYS A 42 37.25 -22.15 2.51
CA LYS A 42 37.16 -22.83 3.80
C LYS A 42 36.23 -24.03 3.72
N VAL A 43 36.63 -25.12 4.36
CA VAL A 43 35.82 -26.33 4.51
C VAL A 43 35.64 -26.57 6.00
N GLU A 44 34.39 -26.66 6.44
CA GLU A 44 34.02 -26.94 7.83
C GLU A 44 33.32 -28.28 7.92
N HIS A 45 33.56 -29.03 8.98
CA HIS A 45 32.82 -30.25 9.28
C HIS A 45 31.90 -30.00 10.48
N THR A 46 30.60 -30.13 10.26
CA THR A 46 29.56 -29.92 11.27
C THR A 46 28.87 -31.24 11.62
N ALA A 47 28.01 -31.25 12.63
CA ALA A 47 27.17 -32.43 12.93
C ALA A 47 26.28 -32.87 11.76
N ARG A 48 26.02 -31.97 10.78
CA ARG A 48 25.22 -32.24 9.58
C ARG A 48 26.07 -32.64 8.37
N GLY A 49 27.39 -32.60 8.46
CA GLY A 49 28.33 -32.91 7.37
C GLY A 49 29.24 -31.73 7.00
N TYR A 50 29.88 -31.84 5.84
CA TYR A 50 30.79 -30.84 5.30
C TYR A 50 30.04 -29.64 4.73
N VAL A 51 30.48 -28.43 5.11
CA VAL A 51 30.04 -27.15 4.59
C VAL A 51 31.22 -26.48 3.89
N TYR A 52 30.99 -26.05 2.65
CA TYR A 52 31.98 -25.41 1.80
C TYR A 52 31.68 -23.93 1.71
N HIS A 53 32.59 -23.13 2.22
CA HIS A 53 32.57 -21.67 2.10
C HIS A 53 33.32 -21.28 0.84
N MET A 54 32.67 -20.48 0.01
CA MET A 54 33.17 -20.16 -1.32
C MET A 54 32.97 -18.69 -1.65
N VAL A 55 33.85 -18.18 -2.50
CA VAL A 55 33.78 -16.82 -3.03
C VAL A 55 33.66 -16.90 -4.54
N ASN A 56 32.74 -16.13 -5.12
CA ASN A 56 32.62 -15.98 -6.56
C ASN A 56 33.86 -15.26 -7.10
N THR A 57 34.49 -15.80 -8.14
CA THR A 57 35.75 -15.26 -8.67
C THR A 57 35.60 -13.91 -9.38
N GLU A 58 34.39 -13.58 -9.82
CA GLU A 58 34.08 -12.34 -10.55
C GLU A 58 33.35 -11.34 -9.64
N THR A 59 32.24 -11.76 -9.03
CA THR A 59 31.36 -10.86 -8.25
C THR A 59 31.82 -10.66 -6.82
N LYS A 60 32.76 -11.48 -6.34
CA LYS A 60 33.26 -11.50 -4.95
C LYS A 60 32.15 -11.75 -3.93
N GLU A 61 31.06 -12.39 -4.36
CA GLU A 61 29.97 -12.81 -3.49
C GLU A 61 30.42 -14.01 -2.65
N ILE A 62 30.31 -13.89 -1.34
CA ILE A 62 30.56 -14.99 -0.39
C ILE A 62 29.28 -15.80 -0.24
N SER A 63 29.40 -17.12 -0.36
CA SER A 63 28.31 -18.06 -0.14
C SER A 63 28.82 -19.34 0.52
N GLN A 64 27.88 -20.15 1.01
CA GLN A 64 28.17 -21.46 1.58
C GLN A 64 27.20 -22.51 1.02
N THR A 65 27.65 -23.75 0.90
CA THR A 65 26.79 -24.89 0.53
C THR A 65 27.26 -26.15 1.22
N ASP A 66 26.33 -27.04 1.53
CA ASP A 66 26.57 -28.44 1.92
C ASP A 66 26.25 -29.42 0.77
N ILE A 67 25.72 -28.91 -0.35
CA ILE A 67 25.36 -29.70 -1.53
C ILE A 67 26.30 -29.35 -2.69
N LEU A 68 27.13 -30.33 -3.08
CA LEU A 68 27.99 -30.30 -4.26
C LEU A 68 27.86 -31.61 -5.02
N ARG A 69 27.69 -31.52 -6.34
CA ARG A 69 27.57 -32.68 -7.24
C ARG A 69 28.77 -32.76 -8.20
N PRO A 70 29.16 -33.95 -8.68
CA PRO A 70 30.18 -34.04 -9.72
C PRO A 70 29.68 -33.39 -11.02
N LEU A 71 30.56 -32.67 -11.70
CA LEU A 71 30.26 -32.01 -12.97
C LEU A 71 29.93 -33.04 -14.07
N SER A 72 30.53 -34.23 -14.03
CA SER A 72 30.19 -35.34 -14.92
C SER A 72 28.73 -35.80 -14.82
N GLN A 73 28.05 -35.53 -13.69
CA GLN A 73 26.63 -35.84 -13.45
C GLN A 73 25.77 -34.57 -13.40
N THR A 74 26.14 -33.55 -14.18
CA THR A 74 25.41 -32.28 -14.22
C THR A 74 23.94 -32.50 -14.55
N PHE A 75 23.06 -31.96 -13.69
CA PHE A 75 21.62 -32.00 -13.91
C PHE A 75 20.95 -30.74 -13.34
N GLY A 76 20.58 -29.83 -14.24
CA GLY A 76 19.90 -28.58 -13.91
C GLY A 76 20.73 -27.59 -13.10
N ILE A 77 20.02 -26.67 -12.42
CA ILE A 77 20.61 -25.62 -11.57
C ILE A 77 21.30 -26.27 -10.37
N GLY A 78 22.47 -25.76 -10.00
CA GLY A 78 23.21 -26.26 -8.84
C GLY A 78 24.68 -25.86 -8.80
N ARG A 79 25.40 -26.47 -7.85
CA ARG A 79 26.84 -26.31 -7.67
C ARG A 79 27.55 -27.64 -7.95
N TYR A 80 28.59 -27.56 -8.75
CA TYR A 80 29.28 -28.72 -9.30
C TYR A 80 30.79 -28.60 -9.14
N TYR A 81 31.45 -29.68 -8.72
CA TYR A 81 32.90 -29.76 -8.72
C TYR A 81 33.37 -30.57 -9.93
N ASP A 82 34.50 -30.19 -10.52
CA ASP A 82 35.11 -30.96 -11.60
C ASP A 82 35.74 -32.23 -11.01
N ASP A 83 35.09 -33.37 -11.24
CA ASP A 83 35.50 -34.68 -10.76
C ASP A 83 36.54 -35.36 -11.68
N VAL A 84 36.77 -34.81 -12.87
CA VAL A 84 37.72 -35.34 -13.85
C VAL A 84 39.02 -34.55 -13.82
N ASN A 85 38.93 -33.22 -13.85
CA ASN A 85 40.06 -32.30 -13.91
C ASN A 85 39.91 -31.17 -12.86
N PRO A 86 40.13 -31.46 -11.57
CA PRO A 86 39.96 -30.45 -10.52
C PRO A 86 40.99 -29.32 -10.67
N GLU A 87 40.49 -28.09 -10.81
CA GLU A 87 41.29 -26.88 -10.87
C GLU A 87 41.49 -26.29 -9.47
N PHE A 88 42.69 -25.79 -9.19
CA PHE A 88 43.04 -25.14 -7.93
C PHE A 88 43.58 -23.74 -8.19
N MET A 89 43.13 -22.78 -7.39
CA MET A 89 43.64 -21.41 -7.38
C MET A 89 44.78 -21.30 -6.37
N ASP A 90 45.70 -20.37 -6.60
CA ASP A 90 46.81 -20.15 -5.68
C ASP A 90 46.31 -19.67 -4.30
N ALA A 91 46.95 -20.13 -3.23
CA ALA A 91 46.50 -19.85 -1.87
C ALA A 91 46.54 -18.36 -1.52
N PHE A 92 47.50 -17.61 -2.07
CA PHE A 92 47.62 -16.17 -1.89
C PHE A 92 46.54 -15.43 -2.67
N GLU A 93 46.27 -15.84 -3.92
CA GLU A 93 45.16 -15.30 -4.71
C GLU A 93 43.81 -15.50 -4.02
N VAL A 94 43.56 -16.70 -3.48
CA VAL A 94 42.34 -17.00 -2.71
C VAL A 94 42.25 -16.12 -1.47
N ALA A 95 43.34 -15.95 -0.72
CA ALA A 95 43.35 -15.09 0.47
C ALA A 95 43.05 -13.63 0.13
N LEU A 96 43.59 -13.11 -0.97
CA LEU A 96 43.31 -11.76 -1.45
C LEU A 96 41.86 -11.61 -1.89
N LEU A 97 41.33 -12.59 -2.64
CA LEU A 97 39.96 -12.59 -3.12
C LEU A 97 38.96 -12.62 -1.95
N VAL A 98 39.20 -13.45 -0.94
CA VAL A 98 38.38 -13.51 0.28
C VAL A 98 38.40 -12.18 1.01
N ARG A 99 39.57 -11.57 1.21
CA ARG A 99 39.67 -10.26 1.86
C ARG A 99 38.86 -9.19 1.12
N GLN A 100 38.97 -9.11 -0.20
CA GLN A 100 38.21 -8.16 -1.00
C GLN A 100 36.70 -8.41 -0.92
N ALA A 101 36.29 -9.69 -0.90
CA ALA A 101 34.90 -10.10 -0.77
C ALA A 101 34.32 -9.73 0.61
N GLU A 102 35.08 -9.92 1.69
CA GLU A 102 34.68 -9.54 3.04
C GLU A 102 34.56 -8.01 3.19
N GLU A 103 35.51 -7.26 2.64
CA GLU A 103 35.47 -5.78 2.61
C GLU A 103 34.23 -5.29 1.82
N GLN A 104 33.95 -5.88 0.65
CA GLN A 104 32.77 -5.57 -0.17
C GLN A 104 31.46 -5.90 0.57
N ALA A 105 31.36 -7.08 1.17
CA ALA A 105 30.17 -7.51 1.91
C ALA A 105 29.92 -6.58 3.11
N THR A 106 30.98 -6.17 3.82
CA THR A 106 30.87 -5.23 4.94
C THR A 106 30.40 -3.85 4.47
N ALA A 107 30.98 -3.33 3.38
CA ALA A 107 30.56 -2.05 2.82
C ALA A 107 29.10 -2.06 2.36
N GLN A 108 28.67 -3.14 1.68
CA GLN A 108 27.29 -3.33 1.26
C GLN A 108 26.33 -3.45 2.46
N ALA A 109 26.70 -4.17 3.50
CA ALA A 109 25.90 -4.29 4.72
C ALA A 109 25.75 -2.94 5.43
N ILE A 110 26.82 -2.14 5.52
CA ILE A 110 26.77 -0.78 6.09
C ILE A 110 25.86 0.12 5.24
N ALA A 111 25.99 0.07 3.91
CA ALA A 111 25.15 0.87 3.01
C ALA A 111 23.67 0.49 3.12
N ALA A 112 23.35 -0.82 3.06
CA ALA A 112 21.99 -1.32 3.19
C ALA A 112 21.38 -1.02 4.57
N ALA A 113 22.17 -1.09 5.64
CA ALA A 113 21.72 -0.71 6.97
C ALA A 113 21.41 0.80 7.07
N LYS A 114 22.24 1.66 6.45
CA LYS A 114 21.98 3.11 6.39
C LYS A 114 20.72 3.43 5.58
N GLU A 115 20.55 2.81 4.42
CA GLU A 115 19.36 2.98 3.57
C GLU A 115 18.10 2.52 4.30
N LYS A 116 18.15 1.35 4.95
CA LYS A 116 17.05 0.86 5.77
C LYS A 116 16.72 1.80 6.93
N ALA A 117 17.74 2.30 7.63
CA ALA A 117 17.53 3.23 8.75
C ALA A 117 16.86 4.53 8.30
N GLU A 118 17.24 5.07 7.12
CA GLU A 118 16.60 6.26 6.56
C GLU A 118 15.16 5.96 6.11
N HIS A 119 14.94 4.82 5.45
CA HIS A 119 13.60 4.37 5.10
C HIS A 119 12.69 4.24 6.32
N ASP A 120 13.17 3.59 7.39
CA ASP A 120 12.43 3.39 8.64
C ASP A 120 12.15 4.73 9.34
N ARG A 121 13.08 5.68 9.29
CA ARG A 121 12.90 7.05 9.79
C ARG A 121 11.78 7.78 9.04
N ILE A 122 11.77 7.72 7.72
CA ILE A 122 10.73 8.33 6.87
C ILE A 122 9.38 7.67 7.15
N ALA A 123 9.35 6.34 7.28
CA ALA A 123 8.16 5.58 7.61
C ALA A 123 7.59 5.96 8.98
N GLU A 124 8.42 6.11 10.02
CA GLU A 124 7.94 6.51 11.35
C GLU A 124 7.26 7.90 11.33
N ILE A 125 7.84 8.86 10.62
CA ILE A 125 7.23 10.20 10.42
C ILE A 125 5.85 10.06 9.77
N GLY A 126 5.76 9.28 8.68
CA GLY A 126 4.50 9.09 7.98
C GLY A 126 3.48 8.31 8.80
N ALA A 127 3.90 7.32 9.59
CA ALA A 127 3.02 6.58 10.48
C ALA A 127 2.39 7.50 11.54
N GLN A 128 3.17 8.39 12.16
CA GLN A 128 2.66 9.39 13.10
C GLN A 128 1.68 10.35 12.43
N ARG A 129 1.97 10.78 11.20
CA ARG A 129 1.07 11.64 10.42
C ARG A 129 -0.25 10.93 10.12
N LEU A 130 -0.20 9.69 9.65
CA LEU A 130 -1.39 8.87 9.37
C LEU A 130 -2.24 8.64 10.62
N ARG A 131 -1.64 8.35 11.78
CA ARG A 131 -2.37 8.19 13.05
C ARG A 131 -3.20 9.42 13.42
N ARG A 132 -2.74 10.63 13.06
CA ARG A 132 -3.46 11.88 13.34
C ARG A 132 -4.63 12.14 12.39
N ILE A 133 -4.47 11.80 11.11
CA ILE A 133 -5.43 12.16 10.05
C ILE A 133 -6.39 11.02 9.67
N MET A 134 -5.99 9.76 9.91
CA MET A 134 -6.77 8.58 9.52
C MET A 134 -7.85 8.27 10.55
N PRO A 135 -9.15 8.27 10.16
CA PRO A 135 -10.25 7.98 11.07
C PRO A 135 -10.20 6.57 11.66
N GLU A 136 -10.72 6.39 12.88
CA GLU A 136 -10.78 5.08 13.57
C GLU A 136 -11.61 4.03 12.80
N GLY A 137 -12.72 4.44 12.18
CA GLY A 137 -13.63 3.55 11.44
C GLY A 137 -13.28 3.33 9.96
N VAL A 138 -12.02 3.56 9.56
CA VAL A 138 -11.60 3.44 8.15
C VAL A 138 -11.74 1.99 7.68
N GLN A 139 -12.37 1.80 6.53
CA GLN A 139 -12.50 0.49 5.87
C GLN A 139 -11.73 0.43 4.54
N GLY A 140 -11.31 1.57 3.99
CA GLY A 140 -10.47 1.63 2.80
C GLY A 140 -9.69 2.93 2.68
N VAL A 141 -8.58 2.89 1.95
CA VAL A 141 -7.76 4.07 1.63
C VAL A 141 -7.71 4.21 0.11
N ILE A 142 -8.03 5.40 -0.39
CA ILE A 142 -7.99 5.70 -1.83
C ILE A 142 -6.62 6.27 -2.15
N ILE A 143 -5.93 5.65 -3.10
CA ILE A 143 -4.60 6.02 -3.53
C ILE A 143 -4.57 6.30 -5.03
N ALA A 144 -3.66 7.18 -5.45
CA ALA A 144 -3.24 7.32 -6.83
C ALA A 144 -1.85 6.71 -7.00
N GLU A 145 -1.69 5.86 -8.02
CA GLU A 145 -0.42 5.26 -8.38
C GLU A 145 -0.04 5.71 -9.80
N LEU A 146 1.18 6.22 -9.96
CA LEU A 146 1.81 6.44 -11.25
C LEU A 146 2.54 5.16 -11.63
N ASN A 147 1.97 4.41 -12.56
CA ASN A 147 2.52 3.14 -12.99
C ASN A 147 3.31 3.31 -14.30
N GLU A 148 4.43 2.62 -14.39
CA GLU A 148 5.22 2.46 -15.60
C GLU A 148 5.33 0.98 -15.93
N THR A 149 5.16 0.62 -17.19
CA THR A 149 5.35 -0.75 -17.66
C THR A 149 6.55 -0.79 -18.57
N GLU A 150 7.54 -1.58 -18.17
CA GLU A 150 8.70 -1.90 -18.98
C GLU A 150 8.51 -3.31 -19.56
N TYR A 151 8.68 -3.43 -20.88
CA TYR A 151 8.64 -4.71 -21.58
C TYR A 151 10.05 -5.29 -21.59
N THR A 152 10.19 -6.50 -21.06
CA THR A 152 11.50 -7.16 -20.90
C THR A 152 11.91 -7.94 -22.15
N ASP A 153 11.02 -8.05 -23.15
CA ASP A 153 11.32 -8.62 -24.45
C ASP A 153 10.58 -7.87 -25.59
N PRO A 154 11.04 -8.00 -26.84
CA PRO A 154 10.36 -7.43 -28.01
C PRO A 154 9.01 -8.09 -28.35
N SER A 155 8.68 -9.23 -27.73
CA SER A 155 7.42 -9.96 -27.98
C SER A 155 6.23 -9.34 -27.24
N TYR A 156 6.49 -8.43 -26.28
CA TYR A 156 5.50 -7.78 -25.42
C TYR A 156 4.73 -8.76 -24.50
N GLU A 157 5.15 -10.03 -24.42
CA GLU A 157 4.53 -11.04 -23.56
C GLU A 157 5.02 -10.94 -22.11
N CYS A 158 6.28 -10.53 -21.92
CA CYS A 158 6.84 -10.30 -20.59
C CYS A 158 6.90 -8.80 -20.28
N SER A 159 6.14 -8.38 -19.26
CA SER A 159 6.13 -6.99 -18.81
C SER A 159 6.18 -6.90 -17.30
N THR A 160 6.88 -5.90 -16.79
CA THR A 160 6.91 -5.56 -15.36
C THR A 160 6.28 -4.19 -15.20
N THR A 161 5.22 -4.12 -14.40
CA THR A 161 4.63 -2.85 -13.97
C THR A 161 5.20 -2.48 -12.61
N ARG A 162 5.74 -1.26 -12.48
CA ARG A 162 6.17 -0.69 -11.21
C ARG A 162 5.42 0.61 -10.92
N SER A 163 5.10 0.85 -9.66
CA SER A 163 4.57 2.13 -9.19
C SER A 163 5.72 3.06 -8.85
N VAL A 164 5.86 4.14 -9.61
CA VAL A 164 6.93 5.13 -9.44
C VAL A 164 6.58 6.15 -8.35
N ARG A 165 5.29 6.43 -8.19
CA ARG A 165 4.79 7.34 -7.16
C ARG A 165 3.42 6.89 -6.66
N THR A 166 3.22 6.96 -5.36
CA THR A 166 1.93 6.72 -4.72
C THR A 166 1.51 7.95 -3.92
N VAL A 167 0.24 8.36 -4.03
CA VAL A 167 -0.34 9.50 -3.32
C VAL A 167 -1.63 9.06 -2.64
N ILE A 168 -1.80 9.42 -1.36
CA ILE A 168 -3.01 9.16 -0.59
C ILE A 168 -4.02 10.27 -0.89
N LEU A 169 -5.19 9.90 -1.40
CA LEU A 169 -6.22 10.84 -1.84
C LEU A 169 -7.43 10.90 -0.91
N GLY A 170 -7.64 9.90 -0.05
CA GLY A 170 -8.79 9.90 0.85
C GLY A 170 -8.95 8.64 1.69
N PHE A 171 -9.83 8.74 2.68
CA PHE A 171 -10.22 7.63 3.56
C PHE A 171 -11.69 7.28 3.33
N SER A 172 -11.99 5.99 3.29
CA SER A 172 -13.32 5.45 3.05
C SER A 172 -13.86 4.76 4.30
N ALA A 173 -15.11 5.03 4.64
CA ALA A 173 -15.85 4.30 5.67
C ALA A 173 -16.43 2.96 5.18
N THR A 174 -16.21 2.61 3.90
CA THR A 174 -16.73 1.36 3.32
C THR A 174 -15.66 0.59 2.56
N SER A 175 -15.72 -0.73 2.66
CA SER A 175 -14.89 -1.65 1.87
C SER A 175 -15.39 -1.85 0.43
N ARG A 176 -16.57 -1.32 0.09
CA ARG A 176 -17.14 -1.46 -1.26
C ARG A 176 -16.43 -0.53 -2.24
N ASN A 177 -16.18 -1.03 -3.43
CA ASN A 177 -15.62 -0.24 -4.51
C ASN A 177 -16.71 0.51 -5.28
N GLY A 178 -16.45 1.78 -5.61
CA GLY A 178 -17.37 2.61 -6.38
C GLY A 178 -16.64 3.73 -7.11
N PHE A 179 -16.82 3.83 -8.43
CA PHE A 179 -16.11 4.82 -9.23
C PHE A 179 -16.47 6.26 -8.87
N GLY A 180 -17.69 6.53 -8.41
CA GLY A 180 -18.07 7.88 -7.94
C GLY A 180 -17.20 8.36 -6.77
N GLU A 181 -16.80 7.45 -5.88
CA GLU A 181 -15.92 7.76 -4.76
C GLU A 181 -14.48 7.98 -5.24
N LEU A 182 -13.99 7.13 -6.14
CA LEU A 182 -12.66 7.28 -6.75
C LEU A 182 -12.54 8.61 -7.52
N ARG A 183 -13.56 8.98 -8.31
CA ARG A 183 -13.61 10.26 -9.04
C ARG A 183 -13.55 11.45 -8.11
N LYS A 184 -14.30 11.40 -7.01
CA LYS A 184 -14.29 12.47 -6.00
C LYS A 184 -12.91 12.62 -5.36
N ALA A 185 -12.24 11.52 -5.05
CA ALA A 185 -10.89 11.54 -4.49
C ALA A 185 -9.84 12.00 -5.52
N ALA A 186 -10.00 11.62 -6.79
CA ALA A 186 -9.08 12.00 -7.87
C ALA A 186 -8.98 13.53 -8.05
N ALA A 187 -10.06 14.27 -7.72
CA ALA A 187 -10.07 15.73 -7.75
C ALA A 187 -9.12 16.39 -6.72
N ASN A 188 -8.74 15.67 -5.65
CA ASN A 188 -7.89 16.23 -4.60
C ASN A 188 -6.43 16.41 -5.05
N PHE A 189 -6.03 15.79 -6.15
CA PHE A 189 -4.66 15.83 -6.65
C PHE A 189 -4.63 16.30 -8.10
N PRO A 190 -3.92 17.41 -8.42
CA PRO A 190 -3.96 18.02 -9.75
C PRO A 190 -3.62 17.04 -10.90
N GLN A 191 -2.68 16.12 -10.69
CA GLN A 191 -2.29 15.17 -11.75
C GLN A 191 -3.36 14.12 -12.06
N THR A 192 -4.30 13.88 -11.14
CA THR A 192 -5.46 12.97 -11.33
C THR A 192 -6.79 13.71 -11.50
N ALA A 193 -6.81 15.05 -11.43
CA ALA A 193 -8.05 15.82 -11.45
C ALA A 193 -8.90 15.59 -12.72
N HIS A 194 -8.25 15.32 -13.86
CA HIS A 194 -8.91 14.96 -15.12
C HIS A 194 -9.73 13.66 -15.03
N LEU A 195 -9.46 12.78 -14.05
CA LEU A 195 -10.22 11.56 -13.81
C LEU A 195 -11.47 11.81 -12.96
N SER A 196 -11.70 13.02 -12.46
CA SER A 196 -12.88 13.35 -11.64
C SER A 196 -14.17 13.41 -12.46
N GLU A 197 -14.06 13.57 -13.77
CA GLU A 197 -15.17 13.52 -14.71
C GLU A 197 -15.50 12.08 -15.09
N TYR A 198 -16.77 11.82 -15.42
CA TYR A 198 -17.18 10.48 -15.84
C TYR A 198 -16.71 10.21 -17.28
N ASP A 199 -15.86 9.20 -17.43
CA ASP A 199 -15.51 8.61 -18.72
C ASP A 199 -15.49 7.07 -18.58
N PRO A 200 -16.35 6.33 -19.29
CA PRO A 200 -16.40 4.88 -19.21
C PRO A 200 -15.08 4.21 -19.64
N LYS A 201 -14.23 4.87 -20.46
CA LYS A 201 -12.94 4.32 -20.88
C LYS A 201 -11.91 4.26 -19.74
N ASN A 202 -12.13 5.05 -18.69
CA ASN A 202 -11.26 5.11 -17.53
C ASN A 202 -11.75 4.21 -16.38
N GLU A 203 -12.91 3.56 -16.50
CA GLU A 203 -13.47 2.71 -15.44
C GLU A 203 -13.14 1.23 -15.66
N HIS A 204 -12.09 0.73 -15.01
CA HIS A 204 -11.66 -0.67 -15.10
C HIS A 204 -12.15 -1.47 -13.89
N ARG A 205 -12.88 -2.57 -14.15
CA ARG A 205 -13.40 -3.46 -13.09
C ARG A 205 -12.53 -4.70 -12.85
N TYR A 206 -11.68 -5.05 -13.82
CA TYR A 206 -10.83 -6.24 -13.81
C TYR A 206 -9.46 -5.91 -14.40
N PRO A 207 -8.35 -6.50 -13.90
CA PRO A 207 -8.27 -7.39 -12.74
C PRO A 207 -8.39 -6.67 -11.40
N VAL A 208 -8.12 -5.36 -11.36
CA VAL A 208 -8.24 -4.51 -10.17
C VAL A 208 -9.27 -3.42 -10.46
N PHE A 209 -10.04 -3.03 -9.45
CA PHE A 209 -11.03 -1.96 -9.56
C PHE A 209 -10.31 -0.60 -9.57
N THR A 210 -10.11 -0.03 -10.75
CA THR A 210 -9.19 1.08 -10.99
C THR A 210 -9.82 2.13 -11.90
N LEU A 211 -9.63 3.40 -11.53
CA LEU A 211 -10.01 4.58 -12.32
C LEU A 211 -8.76 5.17 -12.98
N GLY A 212 -8.67 5.15 -14.30
CA GLY A 212 -7.53 5.68 -15.06
C GLY A 212 -7.47 5.08 -16.46
N LYS A 213 -6.55 5.57 -17.31
CA LYS A 213 -6.41 5.06 -18.68
C LYS A 213 -6.07 3.57 -18.70
N SER A 214 -5.25 3.13 -17.74
CA SER A 214 -4.86 1.74 -17.56
C SER A 214 -4.32 1.53 -16.14
N PRO A 215 -4.49 0.34 -15.55
CA PRO A 215 -3.82 0.00 -14.29
C PRO A 215 -2.30 -0.15 -14.46
N LYS A 216 -1.79 -0.26 -15.69
CA LYS A 216 -0.38 -0.57 -15.98
C LYS A 216 0.48 0.64 -16.32
N TYR A 217 -0.13 1.74 -16.78
CA TYR A 217 0.63 2.90 -17.24
C TYR A 217 -0.09 4.21 -16.94
N GLY A 218 0.69 5.23 -16.59
CA GLY A 218 0.19 6.54 -16.21
C GLY A 218 -0.45 6.53 -14.83
N TRP A 219 -1.15 7.62 -14.52
CA TRP A 219 -1.87 7.76 -13.26
C TRP A 219 -3.13 6.91 -13.25
N SER A 220 -3.31 6.18 -12.15
CA SER A 220 -4.51 5.40 -11.88
C SER A 220 -4.90 5.55 -10.40
N VAL A 221 -6.20 5.55 -10.12
CA VAL A 221 -6.76 5.72 -8.78
C VAL A 221 -7.47 4.43 -8.38
N CYS A 222 -7.12 3.87 -7.24
CA CYS A 222 -7.74 2.65 -6.73
C CYS A 222 -8.00 2.76 -5.23
N LYS A 223 -8.78 1.83 -4.69
CA LYS A 223 -9.02 1.73 -3.25
C LYS A 223 -8.32 0.49 -2.70
N LEU A 224 -7.46 0.70 -1.71
CA LEU A 224 -6.97 -0.37 -0.86
C LEU A 224 -8.08 -0.76 0.12
N THR A 225 -8.40 -2.05 0.17
CA THR A 225 -9.40 -2.65 1.06
C THR A 225 -8.79 -3.82 1.82
N HIS A 226 -9.49 -4.32 2.85
CA HIS A 226 -9.12 -5.52 3.61
C HIS A 226 -7.87 -5.40 4.50
N TYR A 227 -7.52 -4.20 4.95
CA TYR A 227 -6.54 -3.98 6.01
C TYR A 227 -7.22 -3.46 7.28
N THR A 228 -6.59 -3.70 8.43
CA THR A 228 -6.88 -2.97 9.66
C THR A 228 -6.37 -1.53 9.53
N ARG A 229 -6.80 -0.63 10.41
CA ARG A 229 -6.29 0.75 10.44
C ARG A 229 -4.76 0.78 10.57
N GLU A 230 -4.22 -0.02 11.48
CA GLU A 230 -2.79 -0.21 11.70
C GLU A 230 -2.13 -0.81 10.46
N GLY A 231 -2.76 -1.78 9.79
CA GLY A 231 -2.25 -2.34 8.54
C GLY A 231 -2.18 -1.33 7.40
N TYR A 232 -3.12 -0.38 7.31
CA TYR A 232 -3.02 0.75 6.37
C TYR A 232 -1.89 1.69 6.74
N ILE A 233 -1.73 1.99 8.04
CA ILE A 233 -0.64 2.85 8.54
C ILE A 233 0.70 2.23 8.18
N ASP A 234 0.94 0.96 8.50
CA ASP A 234 2.20 0.27 8.24
C ASP A 234 2.52 0.23 6.74
N ARG A 235 1.53 -0.08 5.91
CA ARG A 235 1.70 -0.16 4.45
C ARG A 235 2.02 1.21 3.81
N LEU A 236 1.41 2.28 4.31
CA LEU A 236 1.49 3.61 3.71
C LEU A 236 2.45 4.55 4.45
N ALA A 237 3.06 4.11 5.54
CA ALA A 237 3.95 4.88 6.41
C ALA A 237 5.06 5.57 5.62
N TYR A 238 5.83 4.83 4.82
CA TYR A 238 6.92 5.42 4.03
C TYR A 238 6.41 6.47 3.04
N ILE A 239 5.31 6.17 2.33
CA ILE A 239 4.70 7.08 1.35
C ILE A 239 4.27 8.38 2.04
N ALA A 240 3.58 8.25 3.18
CA ALA A 240 3.08 9.33 4.00
C ALA A 240 4.18 10.12 4.72
N GLY A 241 5.45 9.66 4.68
CA GLY A 241 6.59 10.40 5.22
C GLY A 241 6.83 11.72 4.48
N ASN A 242 6.58 11.75 3.17
CA ASN A 242 6.55 12.99 2.38
C ASN A 242 5.12 13.59 2.36
N GLU A 243 4.98 14.85 2.76
CA GLU A 243 3.70 15.57 2.79
C GLU A 243 3.06 15.71 1.41
N GLU A 244 3.88 15.83 0.36
CA GLU A 244 3.38 15.94 -1.02
C GLU A 244 2.68 14.67 -1.52
N ASN A 245 2.82 13.56 -0.80
CA ASN A 245 2.11 12.31 -1.11
C ASN A 245 0.79 12.17 -0.36
N ILE A 246 0.34 13.22 0.34
CA ILE A 246 -0.96 13.26 1.01
C ILE A 246 -1.76 14.42 0.45
N CYS A 247 -2.73 14.11 -0.41
CA CYS A 247 -3.64 15.08 -1.01
C CYS A 247 -5.06 14.75 -0.55
N LEU A 248 -5.33 15.06 0.71
CA LEU A 248 -6.67 14.94 1.28
C LEU A 248 -7.51 16.15 0.91
N PRO A 249 -8.84 16.01 0.82
CA PRO A 249 -9.68 17.18 0.68
C PRO A 249 -9.43 18.07 1.91
N GLU A 250 -9.42 19.39 1.71
CA GLU A 250 -9.42 20.31 2.85
C GLU A 250 -10.52 19.86 3.80
N PRO A 251 -10.27 19.86 5.12
CA PRO A 251 -11.34 19.63 6.07
C PRO A 251 -12.41 20.63 5.67
N LYS A 252 -13.53 20.12 5.16
CA LYS A 252 -14.74 20.90 5.24
C LYS A 252 -14.81 21.13 6.73
N ASP A 253 -14.58 22.37 7.15
CA ASP A 253 -15.27 22.84 8.31
C ASP A 253 -16.68 22.35 8.05
N GLU A 254 -17.08 21.29 8.75
CA GLU A 254 -18.43 21.24 9.22
C GLU A 254 -18.50 22.55 9.97
N LYS A 255 -18.88 23.61 9.24
CA LYS A 255 -19.64 24.70 9.78
C LYS A 255 -20.74 23.94 10.48
N ARG A 256 -20.52 23.64 11.76
CA ARG A 256 -21.39 24.06 12.82
C ARG A 256 -21.69 25.51 12.46
N ALA A 257 -22.58 25.69 11.49
CA ALA A 257 -23.37 26.87 11.39
C ALA A 257 -23.84 27.00 12.82
N GLU A 258 -23.42 28.08 13.48
CA GLU A 258 -24.19 28.60 14.58
C GLU A 258 -25.62 28.60 14.04
N ARG A 259 -26.37 27.56 14.38
CA ARG A 259 -27.74 27.40 13.91
C ARG A 259 -28.42 28.54 14.62
N THR A 260 -28.75 29.58 13.88
CA THR A 260 -29.40 30.75 14.45
C THR A 260 -30.75 30.27 14.95
N GLU A 261 -30.86 30.09 16.27
CA GLU A 261 -32.10 29.72 16.92
C GLU A 261 -32.87 31.01 17.19
N THR A 262 -34.01 31.15 16.53
CA THR A 262 -34.93 32.24 16.84
C THR A 262 -36.10 31.67 17.62
N SER A 263 -36.22 32.09 18.88
CA SER A 263 -37.43 31.82 19.68
C SER A 263 -38.55 32.77 19.24
N VAL A 264 -39.72 32.24 18.95
CA VAL A 264 -40.92 32.99 18.55
C VAL A 264 -41.97 32.88 19.66
N GLN A 265 -42.93 33.80 19.68
CA GLN A 265 -44.10 33.74 20.57
C GLN A 265 -44.83 32.39 20.44
N GLY A 266 -45.44 31.91 21.53
CA GLY A 266 -46.09 30.59 21.57
C GLY A 266 -45.16 29.40 21.87
N GLY A 267 -43.87 29.64 22.19
CA GLY A 267 -42.93 28.57 22.56
C GLY A 267 -42.37 27.78 21.37
N PHE A 268 -42.43 28.37 20.17
CA PHE A 268 -41.84 27.78 18.96
C PHE A 268 -40.39 28.22 18.78
N ILE A 269 -39.55 27.28 18.33
CA ILE A 269 -38.14 27.50 18.02
C ILE A 269 -37.95 27.25 16.52
N ILE A 270 -37.48 28.27 15.80
CA ILE A 270 -37.10 28.16 14.39
C ILE A 270 -35.59 28.00 14.33
N VAL A 271 -35.14 26.93 13.68
CA VAL A 271 -33.74 26.55 13.54
C VAL A 271 -33.36 26.49 12.08
N ASP A 272 -32.29 27.19 11.70
CA ASP A 272 -31.61 27.02 10.42
C ASP A 272 -31.01 25.61 10.33
N TYR A 273 -31.68 24.68 9.65
CA TYR A 273 -31.27 23.28 9.58
C TYR A 273 -30.28 23.02 8.43
N SER A 274 -30.37 23.82 7.36
CA SER A 274 -29.49 23.79 6.19
C SER A 274 -29.57 25.12 5.43
N GLU A 275 -28.66 25.39 4.50
CA GLU A 275 -28.73 26.55 3.59
C GLU A 275 -30.06 26.68 2.85
N LYS A 276 -30.79 25.56 2.67
CA LYS A 276 -32.05 25.51 1.92
C LYS A 276 -33.28 25.21 2.77
N ALA A 277 -33.12 24.96 4.08
CA ALA A 277 -34.22 24.50 4.90
C ALA A 277 -34.16 25.01 6.34
N ILE A 278 -35.32 25.38 6.85
CA ILE A 278 -35.55 25.71 8.26
C ILE A 278 -36.41 24.63 8.90
N VAL A 279 -36.28 24.48 10.22
CA VAL A 279 -37.12 23.57 11.01
C VAL A 279 -37.78 24.33 12.15
N VAL A 280 -39.07 24.07 12.35
CA VAL A 280 -39.85 24.57 13.47
C VAL A 280 -40.04 23.44 14.50
N PHE A 281 -39.65 23.72 15.74
CA PHE A 281 -39.86 22.89 16.92
C PHE A 281 -40.81 23.57 17.91
N GLY A 282 -41.56 22.79 18.71
CA GLY A 282 -42.54 23.30 19.70
C GLY A 282 -43.82 22.47 19.73
N ASP A 283 -44.81 22.88 20.51
CA ASP A 283 -46.14 22.25 20.50
C ASP A 283 -46.94 22.68 19.26
N THR A 284 -46.65 22.02 18.15
CA THR A 284 -47.24 22.33 16.83
C THR A 284 -48.62 21.72 16.61
N LYS A 285 -49.23 21.08 17.62
CA LYS A 285 -50.59 20.51 17.50
C LYS A 285 -51.67 21.55 17.17
N PRO A 286 -51.70 22.75 17.79
CA PRO A 286 -52.74 23.75 17.52
C PRO A 286 -52.64 24.37 16.12
N VAL A 287 -51.41 24.44 15.57
CA VAL A 287 -51.10 25.11 14.29
C VAL A 287 -50.79 24.12 13.15
N LYS A 288 -51.05 22.82 13.36
CA LYS A 288 -50.69 21.74 12.44
C LYS A 288 -51.21 21.97 11.02
N ASP A 289 -52.49 22.28 10.88
CA ASP A 289 -53.13 22.40 9.56
C ASP A 289 -52.61 23.63 8.81
N ALA A 290 -52.30 24.70 9.52
CA ALA A 290 -51.69 25.91 8.97
C ALA A 290 -50.24 25.67 8.51
N LEU A 291 -49.43 24.95 9.30
CA LEU A 291 -48.08 24.55 8.93
C LEU A 291 -48.06 23.61 7.71
N HIS A 292 -49.03 22.71 7.62
CA HIS A 292 -49.19 21.83 6.46
C HIS A 292 -49.63 22.62 5.21
N ALA A 293 -50.55 23.58 5.34
CA ALA A 293 -50.99 24.43 4.23
C ALA A 293 -49.86 25.29 3.66
N LEU A 294 -48.91 25.73 4.50
CA LEU A 294 -47.68 26.40 4.07
C LEU A 294 -46.66 25.46 3.37
N GLY A 295 -46.97 24.17 3.25
CA GLY A 295 -46.12 23.16 2.62
C GLY A 295 -45.04 22.60 3.53
N GLY A 296 -45.21 22.72 4.84
CA GLY A 296 -44.33 22.09 5.82
C GLY A 296 -44.44 20.57 5.77
N ARG A 297 -43.30 19.89 5.97
CA ARG A 297 -43.26 18.42 6.10
C ARG A 297 -42.91 18.04 7.53
N PHE A 298 -43.80 17.31 8.18
CA PHE A 298 -43.56 16.82 9.53
C PHE A 298 -42.55 15.67 9.54
N ASN A 299 -41.59 15.70 10.47
CA ASN A 299 -40.65 14.62 10.73
C ASN A 299 -40.44 14.45 12.24
N ALA A 300 -40.70 13.23 12.74
CA ALA A 300 -40.62 12.89 14.15
C ALA A 300 -39.18 12.65 14.68
N ARG A 301 -38.18 12.60 13.80
CA ARG A 301 -36.79 12.20 14.14
C ARG A 301 -35.75 13.22 13.67
N LEU A 302 -36.02 14.51 13.82
CA LEU A 302 -35.07 15.57 13.50
C LEU A 302 -34.07 15.76 14.65
N THR A 303 -32.80 16.01 14.31
CA THR A 303 -31.74 16.16 15.32
C THR A 303 -31.56 17.63 15.71
N HIS A 304 -31.81 17.94 16.98
CA HIS A 304 -31.59 19.25 17.62
C HIS A 304 -30.92 19.04 18.97
N ASP A 305 -29.82 19.75 19.25
CA ASP A 305 -29.03 19.62 20.50
C ASP A 305 -28.66 18.17 20.86
N GLY A 306 -28.26 17.39 19.86
CA GLY A 306 -27.89 15.99 20.06
C GLY A 306 -29.05 15.04 20.40
N GLN A 307 -30.29 15.55 20.46
CA GLN A 307 -31.50 14.76 20.71
C GLN A 307 -32.40 14.71 19.49
N LYS A 308 -33.17 13.62 19.36
CA LYS A 308 -34.22 13.50 18.34
C LYS A 308 -35.48 14.17 18.84
N ARG A 309 -35.95 15.19 18.11
CA ARG A 309 -37.20 15.92 18.38
C ARG A 309 -38.09 15.90 17.14
N ALA A 310 -39.39 15.94 17.36
CA ALA A 310 -40.37 16.09 16.30
C ALA A 310 -40.45 17.56 15.87
N GLY A 311 -40.52 17.81 14.56
CA GLY A 311 -40.60 19.16 14.03
C GLY A 311 -41.08 19.20 12.58
N TRP A 312 -41.28 20.42 12.08
CA TRP A 312 -41.74 20.69 10.72
C TRP A 312 -40.62 21.30 9.89
N ILE A 313 -40.36 20.72 8.72
CA ILE A 313 -39.32 21.17 7.79
C ILE A 313 -39.96 22.05 6.72
N PHE A 314 -39.37 23.22 6.47
CA PHE A 314 -39.75 24.14 5.40
C PHE A 314 -38.54 24.49 4.53
N GLN A 315 -38.80 24.92 3.30
CA GLN A 315 -37.78 25.57 2.48
C GLN A 315 -37.43 26.93 3.07
N LYS A 316 -36.16 27.33 3.00
CA LYS A 316 -35.69 28.60 3.57
C LYS A 316 -36.38 29.83 2.96
N THR A 317 -36.84 29.73 1.70
CA THR A 317 -37.62 30.78 1.03
C THR A 317 -38.97 31.08 1.71
N LYS A 318 -39.48 30.18 2.55
CA LYS A 318 -40.76 30.34 3.27
C LYS A 318 -40.58 30.79 4.72
N GLU A 319 -39.36 31.16 5.11
CA GLU A 319 -39.04 31.51 6.50
C GLU A 319 -39.87 32.68 7.03
N ASP A 320 -40.00 33.75 6.25
CA ASP A 320 -40.78 34.93 6.66
C ASP A 320 -42.27 34.62 6.83
N GLU A 321 -42.82 33.75 5.98
CA GLU A 321 -44.23 33.33 6.06
C GLU A 321 -44.48 32.47 7.30
N VAL A 322 -43.54 31.56 7.62
CA VAL A 322 -43.59 30.72 8.82
C VAL A 322 -43.44 31.58 10.09
N ARG A 323 -42.53 32.57 10.10
CA ARG A 323 -42.36 33.52 11.21
C ARG A 323 -43.63 34.34 11.45
N ARG A 324 -44.27 34.83 10.38
CA ARG A 324 -45.55 35.56 10.47
C ARG A 324 -46.70 34.70 10.97
N LEU A 325 -46.74 33.42 10.60
CA LEU A 325 -47.77 32.49 11.09
C LEU A 325 -47.62 32.23 12.60
N LEU A 326 -46.38 32.02 13.07
CA LEU A 326 -46.09 31.69 14.46
C LEU A 326 -46.05 32.91 15.39
N GLY A 327 -45.97 34.12 14.84
CA GLY A 327 -46.01 35.39 15.59
C GLY A 327 -47.38 36.07 15.65
N LYS A 328 -48.45 35.38 15.25
CA LYS A 328 -49.83 35.88 15.37
C LYS A 328 -50.49 35.30 16.62
N ASP A 329 -50.18 35.89 17.76
CA ASP A 329 -51.05 35.88 18.93
C ASP A 329 -51.30 37.35 19.31
N GLU A 330 -52.36 37.93 18.74
CA GLU A 330 -53.10 39.03 19.36
C GLU A 330 -54.45 38.48 19.80
#